data_AF-A0A9E5TMF1-F1
#
_entry.id   AF-A0A9E5TMF1-F1
#
_cell.length_a   1.000
_cell.length_b   1.000
_cell.length_c   1.000
_cell.angle_alpha   90.00
_cell.angle_beta   90.00
_cell.angle_gamma   90.00
#
_symmetry.space_group_name_H-M   'P 1'
#
loop_
_entity.id
_entity.type
_entity.pdbx_description
1 polymer ?
#
loop_
_entity_poly.entity_id
_entity_poly.type
_entity_poly.pdbx_seq_one_letter_code
_entity_poly.pdbx_strand_id
1 'polypeptide(L)'
;MERRFRFDGPRFEGIGVIALVIIVIAGGLLFFGVGRIGVGYVAVIVDPVFGSTNVVGTGNNAQYFIKAPWASVYQIYVATDSVHMWSDVTEVGDFPAVESLTKDGLKVDVDVTVRWRIDPSG
;
A
#
# COMPACT_ATOMS: atom_id res chain seq x y z
N MET A 1 -16.45 -57.95 -46.29
CA MET A 1 -17.01 -56.78 -45.56
C MET A 1 -15.93 -56.22 -44.67
N GLU A 2 -15.11 -55.28 -45.16
CA GLU A 2 -14.07 -54.65 -44.35
C GLU A 2 -14.67 -53.54 -43.49
N ARG A 3 -14.68 -53.72 -42.17
CA ARG A 3 -15.01 -52.65 -41.22
C ARG A 3 -13.76 -51.79 -41.03
N ARG A 4 -13.74 -50.62 -41.67
CA ARG A 4 -12.75 -49.58 -41.37
C ARG A 4 -13.06 -49.00 -40.00
N PHE A 5 -12.26 -49.37 -38.99
CA PHE A 5 -12.22 -48.66 -37.72
C PHE A 5 -11.55 -47.30 -37.95
N ARG A 6 -12.35 -46.24 -37.97
CA ARG A 6 -11.87 -44.87 -37.94
C ARG A 6 -11.43 -44.58 -36.50
N PHE A 7 -10.13 -44.65 -36.25
CA PHE A 7 -9.55 -44.10 -35.02
C PHE A 7 -9.48 -42.59 -35.17
N ASP A 8 -10.41 -41.88 -34.53
CA ASP A 8 -10.21 -40.46 -34.22
C ASP A 8 -9.13 -40.39 -33.13
N GLY A 9 -7.94 -39.97 -33.51
CA GLY A 9 -6.83 -39.77 -32.59
C GLY A 9 -7.18 -38.72 -31.52
N PRO A 10 -6.60 -38.79 -30.31
CA PRO A 10 -6.91 -37.84 -29.25
C PRO A 10 -6.52 -36.43 -29.71
N ARG A 11 -7.41 -35.44 -29.49
CA ARG A 11 -7.22 -34.03 -29.85
C ARG A 11 -6.20 -33.38 -28.90
N PHE A 12 -4.93 -33.80 -28.97
CA PHE A 12 -3.85 -33.34 -28.09
C PHE A 12 -3.53 -31.84 -28.26
N GLU A 13 -3.83 -31.25 -29.42
CA GLU A 13 -3.65 -29.81 -29.66
C GLU A 13 -4.53 -28.95 -28.75
N GLY A 14 -5.76 -29.39 -28.45
CA GLY A 14 -6.67 -28.62 -27.60
C GLY A 14 -6.30 -28.65 -26.11
N ILE A 15 -5.79 -29.78 -25.62
CA ILE A 15 -5.44 -29.97 -24.20
C ILE A 15 -4.19 -29.14 -23.85
N GLY A 16 -3.20 -29.11 -24.75
CA GLY A 16 -1.99 -28.30 -24.55
C GLY A 16 -2.29 -26.81 -24.47
N VAL A 17 -3.18 -26.30 -25.32
CA VAL A 17 -3.59 -24.88 -25.30
C VAL A 17 -4.35 -24.53 -24.02
N ILE A 18 -5.27 -25.38 -23.59
CA ILE A 18 -6.02 -25.16 -22.34
C ILE A 18 -5.07 -25.15 -21.13
N ALA A 19 -4.13 -26.10 -21.06
CA ALA A 19 -3.14 -26.17 -20.00
C ALA A 19 -2.27 -24.90 -19.95
N LEU A 20 -1.84 -24.40 -21.11
CA LEU A 20 -1.07 -23.17 -21.21
C LEU A 20 -1.86 -21.96 -20.70
N VAL A 21 -3.12 -21.81 -21.11
CA VAL A 21 -3.99 -20.71 -20.65
C VAL A 21 -4.17 -20.73 -19.13
N ILE A 22 -4.39 -21.91 -18.54
CA ILE A 22 -4.52 -22.05 -17.09
C ILE A 22 -3.23 -21.63 -16.38
N ILE A 23 -2.06 -22.04 -16.88
CA ILE A 23 -0.78 -21.66 -16.29
C ILE A 23 -0.57 -20.15 -16.35
N VAL A 24 -0.91 -19.51 -17.47
CA VAL A 24 -0.79 -18.06 -17.62
C VAL A 24 -1.71 -17.33 -16.64
N ILE A 25 -2.97 -17.78 -16.52
CA ILE A 25 -3.92 -17.19 -15.57
C ILE A 25 -3.45 -17.40 -14.13
N ALA A 26 -3.06 -18.62 -13.75
CA ALA A 26 -2.58 -18.93 -12.41
C ALA A 26 -1.32 -18.13 -12.07
N GLY A 27 -0.36 -18.04 -13.01
CA GLY A 27 0.84 -17.23 -12.86
C GLY A 27 0.53 -15.75 -12.69
N GLY A 28 -0.41 -15.21 -13.47
CA GLY A 28 -0.88 -13.84 -13.34
C GLY A 28 -1.51 -13.57 -11.97
N LEU A 29 -2.42 -14.44 -11.52
CA LEU A 29 -3.07 -14.31 -10.21
C LEU A 29 -2.04 -14.35 -9.06
N LEU A 30 -1.05 -15.24 -9.13
CA LEU A 30 0.00 -15.32 -8.10
C LEU A 30 0.89 -14.08 -8.11
N PHE A 31 1.30 -13.61 -9.29
CA PHE A 31 2.17 -12.45 -9.41
C PHE A 31 1.53 -11.17 -8.90
N PHE A 32 0.27 -10.92 -9.28
CA PHE A 32 -0.47 -9.74 -8.81
C PHE A 32 -1.04 -9.87 -7.39
N GLY A 33 -1.03 -11.09 -6.84
CA GLY A 33 -1.51 -11.39 -5.49
C GLY A 33 -0.52 -11.07 -4.37
N VAL A 34 0.75 -10.82 -4.68
CA VAL A 34 1.76 -10.51 -3.66
C VAL A 34 2.07 -9.01 -3.62
N GLY A 35 1.90 -8.41 -2.45
CA GLY A 35 2.29 -7.03 -2.15
C GLY A 35 3.49 -6.98 -1.21
N ARG A 36 4.18 -5.83 -1.19
CA ARG A 36 5.24 -5.51 -0.24
C ARG A 36 5.01 -4.14 0.38
N ILE A 37 5.34 -3.98 1.65
CA ILE A 37 5.46 -2.68 2.31
C ILE A 37 6.83 -2.50 2.93
N GLY A 38 7.30 -1.25 2.97
CA GLY A 38 8.55 -0.86 3.60
C GLY A 38 8.39 -0.53 5.09
N VAL A 39 9.52 -0.34 5.77
CA VAL A 39 9.56 0.18 7.14
C VAL A 39 9.00 1.61 7.16
N GLY A 40 8.26 1.95 8.22
CA GLY A 40 7.60 3.23 8.37
C GLY A 40 6.27 3.34 7.62
N TYR A 41 5.85 2.29 6.91
CA TYR A 41 4.59 2.28 6.16
C TYR A 41 3.65 1.17 6.63
N VAL A 42 2.35 1.41 6.42
CA VAL A 42 1.27 0.43 6.56
C VAL A 42 0.53 0.34 5.23
N ALA A 43 0.14 -0.87 4.83
CA ALA A 43 -0.70 -1.07 3.64
C ALA A 43 -2.17 -1.07 4.04
N VAL A 44 -2.95 -0.21 3.39
CA VAL A 44 -4.40 -0.30 3.37
C VAL A 44 -4.81 -0.95 2.06
N ILE A 45 -5.36 -2.15 2.15
CA ILE A 45 -5.80 -2.97 1.03
C ILE A 45 -7.29 -2.73 0.87
N VAL A 46 -7.69 -2.23 -0.29
CA VAL A 46 -9.10 -1.98 -0.62
C VAL A 46 -9.51 -2.95 -1.71
N ASP A 47 -10.45 -3.84 -1.38
CA ASP A 47 -11.08 -4.77 -2.32
C ASP A 47 -12.44 -4.21 -2.76
N PRO A 48 -12.56 -3.66 -3.98
CA PRO A 48 -13.82 -3.12 -4.48
C PRO A 48 -14.83 -4.20 -4.89
N VAL A 49 -14.39 -5.43 -5.11
CA VAL A 49 -15.25 -6.55 -5.56
C VAL A 49 -16.03 -7.10 -4.36
N PHE A 50 -15.36 -7.30 -3.24
CA PHE A 50 -15.98 -7.81 -2.00
C PHE A 50 -16.32 -6.72 -0.99
N GLY A 51 -15.96 -5.47 -1.25
CA GLY A 51 -16.25 -4.33 -0.37
C GLY A 51 -15.50 -4.41 0.97
N SER A 52 -14.27 -4.95 0.98
CA SER A 52 -13.49 -5.10 2.20
C SER A 52 -12.29 -4.16 2.22
N THR A 53 -11.98 -3.67 3.42
CA THR A 53 -10.78 -2.87 3.67
C THR A 53 -9.98 -3.53 4.77
N ASN A 54 -8.75 -3.92 4.47
CA ASN A 54 -7.86 -4.57 5.44
C ASN A 54 -6.59 -3.75 5.61
N VAL A 55 -6.14 -3.63 6.85
CA VAL A 55 -4.89 -2.95 7.19
C VAL A 55 -3.82 -3.98 7.50
N VAL A 56 -2.66 -3.83 6.88
CA VAL A 56 -1.56 -4.79 7.00
C VAL A 56 -0.29 -4.06 7.42
N GLY A 57 0.20 -4.44 8.61
CA GLY A 57 1.46 -3.96 9.16
C GLY A 57 1.30 -2.96 10.29
N THR A 58 2.40 -2.77 11.03
CA THR A 58 2.48 -1.87 12.18
C THR A 58 3.44 -0.70 11.94
N GLY A 59 4.05 -0.63 10.75
CA GLY A 59 5.09 0.34 10.41
C GLY A 59 6.48 0.00 10.95
N ASN A 60 6.62 -1.00 11.83
CA ASN A 60 7.92 -1.32 12.46
C ASN A 60 8.84 -2.13 11.53
N ASN A 61 8.28 -2.97 10.65
CA ASN A 61 9.01 -3.90 9.82
C ASN A 61 8.53 -3.85 8.37
N ALA A 62 9.45 -4.08 7.41
CA ALA A 62 9.08 -4.39 6.04
C ALA A 62 8.50 -5.82 5.99
N GLN A 63 7.42 -6.01 5.25
CA GLN A 63 6.75 -7.30 5.16
C GLN A 63 6.08 -7.50 3.81
N TYR A 64 6.00 -8.78 3.42
CA TYR A 64 5.19 -9.22 2.29
C TYR A 64 3.81 -9.61 2.78
N PHE A 65 2.82 -9.42 1.91
CA PHE A 65 1.44 -9.78 2.22
C PHE A 65 0.73 -10.27 0.97
N ILE A 66 -0.31 -11.07 1.19
CA ILE A 66 -1.17 -11.57 0.13
C ILE A 66 -2.38 -10.64 0.04
N LYS A 67 -2.74 -10.29 -1.18
CA LYS A 67 -3.94 -9.53 -1.52
C LYS A 67 -4.63 -10.18 -2.71
N ALA A 68 -5.88 -9.82 -2.90
CA ALA A 68 -6.52 -10.16 -4.16
C ALA A 68 -5.80 -9.45 -5.34
N PRO A 69 -5.67 -10.10 -6.50
CA PRO A 69 -5.00 -9.51 -7.67
C PRO A 69 -5.59 -8.17 -8.12
N TRP A 70 -6.92 -8.02 -7.99
CA TRP A 70 -7.68 -6.80 -8.30
C TRP A 70 -7.72 -5.78 -7.16
N ALA A 71 -7.26 -6.13 -5.95
CA ALA A 71 -7.28 -5.21 -4.82
C ALA A 71 -6.21 -4.11 -4.95
N SER A 72 -6.61 -2.89 -4.63
CA SER A 72 -5.75 -1.71 -4.60
C SER A 72 -5.01 -1.62 -3.27
N VAL A 73 -3.76 -1.15 -3.31
CA VAL A 73 -2.91 -0.98 -2.12
C VAL A 73 -2.54 0.49 -1.99
N TYR A 74 -2.86 1.07 -0.83
CA TYR A 74 -2.42 2.40 -0.44
C TYR A 74 -1.39 2.28 0.68
N GLN A 75 -0.22 2.88 0.50
CA GLN A 75 0.81 2.91 1.54
C GLN A 75 0.72 4.21 2.30
N ILE A 76 0.52 4.11 3.62
CA ILE A 76 0.43 5.25 4.53
C ILE A 76 1.68 5.28 5.38
N TYR A 77 2.39 6.41 5.40
CA TYR A 77 3.54 6.61 6.27
C TYR A 77 3.06 6.81 7.71
N VAL A 78 3.55 5.99 8.63
CA VAL A 78 3.15 5.95 10.04
C VAL A 78 4.34 6.07 11.00
N ALA A 79 5.56 6.22 10.49
CA ALA A 79 6.70 6.48 11.35
C ALA A 79 6.57 7.86 12.03
N THR A 80 7.33 8.03 13.10
CA THR A 80 7.34 9.30 13.84
C THR A 80 7.89 10.41 12.94
N ASP A 81 7.17 11.51 12.90
CA ASP A 81 7.53 12.70 12.15
C ASP A 81 7.42 13.93 13.04
N SER A 82 8.05 15.03 12.63
CA SER A 82 8.01 16.30 13.36
C SER A 82 7.74 17.46 12.43
N VAL A 83 6.89 18.37 12.89
CA VAL A 83 6.66 19.66 12.26
C VAL A 83 7.31 20.73 13.13
N HIS A 84 8.18 21.50 12.51
CA HIS A 84 8.93 22.57 13.13
C HIS A 84 8.35 23.93 12.73
N MET A 85 7.86 24.68 13.71
CA MET A 85 7.31 26.02 13.54
C MET A 85 8.19 27.00 14.30
N TRP A 86 9.19 27.57 13.62
CA TRP A 86 10.11 28.55 14.20
C TRP A 86 10.63 29.47 13.10
N SER A 87 11.05 30.66 13.48
CA SER A 87 11.64 31.65 12.57
C SER A 87 12.92 32.20 13.18
N ASP A 88 14.01 32.17 12.42
CA ASP A 88 15.26 32.86 12.72
C ASP A 88 15.52 33.95 11.65
N VAL A 89 16.57 34.74 11.82
CA VAL A 89 16.92 35.87 10.96
C VAL A 89 17.10 35.46 9.49
N THR A 90 17.53 34.22 9.26
CA THR A 90 17.89 33.71 7.92
C THR A 90 17.15 32.43 7.52
N GLU A 91 16.51 31.74 8.47
CA GLU A 91 15.92 30.42 8.26
C GLU A 91 14.56 30.33 8.93
N VAL A 92 13.72 29.44 8.41
CA VAL A 92 12.40 29.14 8.96
C VAL A 92 12.29 27.62 9.02
N GLY A 93 11.55 27.10 10.00
CA GLY A 93 11.16 25.70 10.04
C GLY A 93 10.24 25.32 8.86
N ASP A 94 9.49 24.21 9.01
CA ASP A 94 8.45 23.84 8.04
C ASP A 94 7.37 24.94 7.92
N PHE A 95 7.15 25.67 9.01
CA PHE A 95 6.29 26.86 9.08
C PHE A 95 6.96 27.96 9.90
N PRO A 96 6.57 29.24 9.71
CA PRO A 96 7.04 30.32 10.56
C PRO A 96 6.57 30.17 12.01
N ALA A 97 7.31 30.82 12.92
CA ALA A 97 6.91 30.99 14.31
C ALA A 97 5.49 31.59 14.39
N VAL A 98 4.74 31.16 15.41
CA VAL A 98 3.36 31.62 15.60
C VAL A 98 3.38 32.99 16.29
N GLU A 99 3.05 34.04 15.54
CA GLU A 99 2.95 35.38 16.10
C GLU A 99 1.69 35.50 16.98
N SER A 100 1.86 35.96 18.22
CA SER A 100 0.78 36.14 19.18
C SER A 100 1.01 37.36 20.07
N LEU A 101 -0.02 37.73 20.85
CA LEU A 101 0.05 38.77 21.86
C LEU A 101 -0.05 38.16 23.25
N THR A 102 0.78 38.62 24.17
CA THR A 102 0.58 38.34 25.60
C THR A 102 -0.72 39.00 26.08
N LYS A 103 -1.18 38.58 27.26
CA LYS A 103 -2.32 39.20 27.93
C LYS A 103 -2.16 40.73 28.11
N ASP A 104 -0.92 41.20 28.19
CA ASP A 104 -0.58 42.61 28.38
C ASP A 104 -0.37 43.36 27.03
N GLY A 105 -0.60 42.70 25.89
CA GLY A 105 -0.51 43.30 24.56
C GLY A 105 0.91 43.37 23.98
N LEU A 106 1.88 42.63 24.55
CA LEU A 106 3.23 42.53 23.98
C LEU A 106 3.27 41.47 22.89
N LYS A 107 3.91 41.77 21.75
CA LYS A 107 4.16 40.78 20.70
C LYS A 107 5.13 39.70 21.19
N VAL A 108 4.76 38.44 20.96
CA VAL A 108 5.58 37.26 21.20
C VAL A 108 5.49 36.36 19.98
N ASP A 109 6.65 35.88 19.54
CA ASP A 109 6.74 34.85 18.50
C ASP A 109 7.00 33.51 19.21
N VAL A 110 6.09 32.55 19.00
CA VAL A 110 6.12 31.26 19.69
C VAL A 110 6.71 30.20 18.76
N ASP A 111 7.85 29.66 19.17
CA ASP A 111 8.46 28.50 18.52
C ASP A 111 7.83 27.21 19.04
N VAL A 112 7.37 26.37 18.11
CA VAL A 112 6.70 25.10 18.41
C VAL A 112 7.33 23.99 17.58
N THR A 113 7.70 22.89 18.23
CA THR A 113 7.98 21.63 17.54
C THR A 113 6.95 20.61 17.96
N VAL A 114 6.18 20.11 17.01
CA VAL A 114 5.18 19.06 17.24
C VAL A 114 5.72 17.76 16.68
N ARG A 115 6.01 16.79 17.56
CA ARG A 115 6.33 15.42 17.15
C ARG A 115 5.07 14.56 17.21
N TRP A 116 4.76 13.89 16.12
CA TRP A 116 3.57 13.04 16.01
C TRP A 116 3.90 11.66 15.42
N ARG A 117 3.01 10.70 15.64
CA ARG A 117 3.06 9.35 15.07
C ARG A 117 1.63 8.90 14.84
N ILE A 118 1.37 8.23 13.73
CA ILE A 118 0.08 7.54 13.51
C ILE A 118 0.14 6.17 14.17
N ASP A 119 -0.86 5.88 15.00
CA ASP A 119 -1.10 4.53 15.52
C ASP A 119 -2.07 3.78 14.58
N PRO A 120 -1.61 2.74 13.87
CA PRO A 120 -2.46 1.98 12.95
C PRO A 120 -3.37 0.96 13.65
N SER A 121 -3.31 0.82 14.98
CA SER A 121 -4.01 -0.21 15.76
C SER A 121 -5.32 0.22 16.43
N GLY A 122 -5.79 1.45 16.14
CA GLY A 122 -6.94 2.10 16.80
C GLY A 122 -8.20 1.26 16.95
#